data_AF-A0A933S825-F1
#
_entry.id   AF-A0A933S825-F1
#
_cell.length_a   1.000
_cell.length_b   1.000
_cell.length_c   1.000
_cell.angle_alpha   90.00
_cell.angle_beta   90.00
_cell.angle_gamma   90.00
#
_symmetry.space_group_name_H-M   'P 1'
#
loop_
_entity.id
_entity.type
_entity.pdbx_description
1 polymer ?
#
loop_
_entity_poly.entity_id
_entity_poly.type
_entity_poly.pdbx_seq_one_letter_code
_entity_poly.pdbx_strand_id
1 'polypeptide(L)'
;MRFLLKKILTASMFFLRRIIMKATATSAVKVANRLTAGFTGFQAIDQLDLGPIKVKLMDKEEGKGWTAEQVNMAEKWYKRFLFLCLKYPSKPIVPSKVIDAFWHYHILDTMKYAEDCQNIFGYFLHHFPYFGMRGDEDAKSLKAAFVNTNGLLMSEFGESMSELLGVFPSISIEASADCDNAPQCAGGGCGDCTTNISKMDRSRPVFLH
;
A
#
# COMPACT_ATOMS: atom_id res chain seq x y z
N MET A 1 -57.83 4.86 32.11
CA MET A 1 -56.68 5.65 31.59
C MET A 1 -55.31 5.21 32.09
N ARG A 2 -55.07 4.99 33.41
CA ARG A 2 -53.72 4.65 33.94
C ARG A 2 -53.08 3.37 33.38
N PHE A 3 -53.88 2.39 32.94
CA PHE A 3 -53.38 1.11 32.41
C PHE A 3 -52.82 1.20 30.98
N LEU A 4 -53.38 2.07 30.13
CA LEU A 4 -52.89 2.27 28.76
C LEU A 4 -51.56 3.04 28.73
N LEU A 5 -51.42 4.08 29.57
CA LEU A 5 -50.18 4.86 29.68
C LEU A 5 -48.98 4.00 30.08
N LYS A 6 -49.14 3.07 31.04
CA LYS A 6 -48.06 2.15 31.43
C LYS A 6 -47.64 1.21 30.31
N LYS A 7 -48.57 0.74 29.47
CA LYS A 7 -48.26 -0.15 28.32
C LYS A 7 -47.51 0.59 27.20
N ILE A 8 -47.85 1.85 26.96
CA ILE A 8 -47.19 2.68 25.93
C ILE A 8 -45.76 3.04 26.37
N LEU A 9 -45.57 3.42 27.64
CA LEU A 9 -44.27 3.74 28.20
C LEU A 9 -43.32 2.52 28.21
N THR A 10 -43.80 1.33 28.58
CA THR A 10 -42.97 0.12 28.52
C THR A 10 -42.63 -0.28 27.10
N ALA A 11 -43.60 -0.28 26.16
CA ALA A 11 -43.34 -0.59 24.75
C ALA A 11 -42.30 0.36 24.13
N SER A 12 -42.37 1.66 24.46
CA SER A 12 -41.40 2.67 24.03
C SER A 12 -40.00 2.42 24.61
N MET A 13 -39.89 2.11 25.90
CA MET A 13 -38.60 1.76 26.50
C MET A 13 -38.00 0.48 25.91
N PHE A 14 -38.81 -0.55 25.65
CA PHE A 14 -38.35 -1.77 24.97
C PHE A 14 -37.85 -1.48 23.55
N PHE A 15 -38.54 -0.60 22.82
CA PHE A 15 -38.14 -0.19 21.47
C PHE A 15 -36.81 0.58 21.48
N LEU A 16 -36.66 1.58 22.35
CA LEU A 16 -35.41 2.33 22.53
C LEU A 16 -34.26 1.43 22.97
N ARG A 17 -34.47 0.53 23.94
CA ARG A 17 -33.44 -0.40 24.41
C ARG A 17 -32.98 -1.35 23.30
N ARG A 18 -33.90 -1.80 22.44
CA ARG A 18 -33.60 -2.65 21.28
C ARG A 18 -32.83 -1.91 20.19
N ILE A 19 -33.13 -0.63 19.94
CA ILE A 19 -32.35 0.22 19.02
C ILE A 19 -30.93 0.42 19.54
N ILE A 20 -30.77 0.76 20.82
CA ILE A 20 -29.45 0.97 21.44
C ILE A 20 -28.63 -0.33 21.39
N MET A 21 -29.21 -1.47 21.77
CA MET A 21 -28.54 -2.77 21.69
C MET A 21 -28.13 -3.16 20.25
N LYS A 22 -28.96 -2.83 19.25
CA LYS A 22 -28.65 -3.11 17.84
C LYS A 22 -27.54 -2.20 17.32
N ALA A 23 -27.55 -0.91 17.67
CA ALA A 23 -26.50 0.05 17.31
C ALA A 23 -25.14 -0.29 17.94
N THR A 24 -25.10 -0.69 19.22
CA THR A 24 -23.86 -1.12 19.88
C THR A 24 -23.32 -2.42 19.29
N ALA A 25 -24.19 -3.39 18.97
CA ALA A 25 -23.80 -4.63 18.31
C ALA A 25 -23.22 -4.38 16.90
N THR A 26 -23.84 -3.51 16.09
CA THR A 26 -23.31 -3.17 14.75
C THR A 26 -21.94 -2.50 14.82
N SER A 27 -21.72 -1.60 15.78
CA SER A 27 -20.40 -0.97 15.97
C SER A 27 -19.34 -1.97 16.43
N ALA A 28 -19.68 -2.87 17.37
CA ALA A 28 -18.77 -3.90 17.85
C ALA A 28 -18.38 -4.90 16.74
N VAL A 29 -19.34 -5.35 15.93
CA VAL A 29 -19.07 -6.23 14.77
C VAL A 29 -18.20 -5.53 13.72
N LYS A 30 -18.43 -4.24 13.46
CA LYS A 30 -17.60 -3.46 12.52
C LYS A 30 -16.16 -3.31 13.02
N VAL A 31 -15.96 -3.14 14.33
CA VAL A 31 -14.64 -3.11 14.95
C VAL A 31 -13.97 -4.48 14.87
N ALA A 32 -14.68 -5.56 15.24
CA ALA A 32 -14.18 -6.93 15.15
C ALA A 32 -13.75 -7.29 13.72
N ASN A 33 -14.57 -6.98 12.72
CA ASN A 33 -14.25 -7.23 11.31
C ASN A 33 -13.03 -6.43 10.81
N ARG A 34 -12.79 -5.21 11.31
CA ARG A 34 -11.57 -4.47 10.99
C ARG A 34 -10.34 -5.06 11.66
N LEU A 35 -10.48 -5.51 12.90
CA LEU A 35 -9.38 -6.15 13.63
C LEU A 35 -8.99 -7.48 12.97
N THR A 36 -9.96 -8.28 12.55
CA THR A 36 -9.69 -9.52 11.81
C THR A 36 -9.09 -9.25 10.43
N ALA A 37 -9.63 -8.28 9.67
CA ALA A 37 -9.08 -7.90 8.36
C ALA A 37 -7.64 -7.36 8.46
N GLY A 38 -7.35 -6.55 9.49
CA GLY A 38 -5.99 -6.07 9.76
C GLY A 38 -5.04 -7.21 10.14
N PHE A 39 -5.48 -8.13 11.00
CA PHE A 39 -4.70 -9.30 11.39
C PHE A 39 -4.39 -10.20 10.18
N THR A 40 -5.36 -10.46 9.31
CA THR A 40 -5.14 -11.24 8.08
C THR A 40 -4.20 -10.53 7.11
N GLY A 41 -4.30 -9.20 6.98
CA GLY A 41 -3.42 -8.43 6.09
C GLY A 41 -1.96 -8.42 6.56
N PHE A 42 -1.70 -8.32 7.86
CA PHE A 42 -0.33 -8.41 8.39
C PHE A 42 0.30 -9.78 8.17
N GLN A 43 -0.47 -10.85 8.39
CA GLN A 43 -0.01 -12.20 8.09
C GLN A 43 0.28 -12.37 6.59
N ALA A 44 -0.56 -11.81 5.72
CA ALA A 44 -0.34 -11.85 4.27
C ALA A 44 0.96 -11.14 3.87
N ILE A 45 1.30 -10.00 4.49
CA ILE A 45 2.56 -9.29 4.25
C ILE A 45 3.77 -10.17 4.61
N ASP A 46 3.74 -10.82 5.78
CA ASP A 46 4.86 -11.67 6.22
C ASP A 46 5.09 -12.86 5.28
N GLN A 47 3.99 -13.42 4.75
CA GLN A 47 3.98 -14.59 3.86
C GLN A 47 4.19 -14.25 2.38
N LEU A 48 4.33 -12.98 1.99
CA LEU A 48 4.60 -12.61 0.61
C LEU A 48 5.84 -13.34 0.08
N ASP A 49 5.64 -14.10 -1.00
CA ASP A 49 6.73 -14.62 -1.82
C ASP A 49 7.20 -13.52 -2.77
N LEU A 50 8.35 -12.93 -2.44
CA LEU A 50 9.01 -11.90 -3.26
C LEU A 50 10.26 -12.45 -3.96
N GLY A 51 10.42 -13.78 -4.01
CA GLY A 51 11.55 -14.46 -4.66
C GLY A 51 11.77 -14.00 -6.11
N PRO A 52 10.75 -14.01 -6.98
CA PRO A 52 10.89 -13.58 -8.38
C PRO A 52 11.36 -12.12 -8.52
N ILE A 53 10.86 -11.22 -7.67
CA ILE A 53 11.25 -9.81 -7.67
C ILE A 53 12.74 -9.67 -7.32
N LYS A 54 13.20 -10.40 -6.32
CA LYS A 54 14.61 -10.40 -5.90
C LYS A 54 15.52 -10.96 -6.99
N VAL A 55 15.12 -12.05 -7.65
CA VAL A 55 15.85 -12.61 -8.79
C VAL A 55 16.02 -11.56 -9.89
N LYS A 56 14.93 -10.87 -10.28
CA LYS A 56 15.01 -9.81 -11.30
C LYS A 56 15.88 -8.64 -10.85
N LEU A 57 15.81 -8.21 -9.58
CA LEU A 57 16.64 -7.11 -9.05
C LEU A 57 18.13 -7.45 -9.00
N MET A 58 18.49 -8.72 -8.74
CA MET A 58 19.87 -9.20 -8.71
C MET A 58 20.49 -9.34 -10.11
N ASP A 59 19.67 -9.44 -11.16
CA ASP A 59 20.17 -9.50 -12.52
C ASP A 59 20.92 -8.22 -12.89
N LYS A 60 22.07 -8.35 -13.55
CA LYS A 60 22.95 -7.22 -13.88
C LYS A 60 22.58 -6.50 -15.17
N GLU A 61 21.93 -7.18 -16.11
CA GLU A 61 21.58 -6.61 -17.41
C GLU A 61 20.14 -6.09 -17.40
N GLU A 62 19.26 -6.86 -16.80
CA GLU A 62 17.82 -6.66 -16.78
C GLU A 62 17.31 -6.04 -15.46
N GLY A 63 18.16 -6.06 -14.44
CA GLY A 63 17.85 -5.62 -13.08
C GLY A 63 18.65 -4.40 -12.63
N LYS A 64 18.95 -4.37 -11.33
CA LYS A 64 19.83 -3.36 -10.73
C LYS A 64 21.20 -3.91 -10.34
N GLY A 65 21.46 -5.20 -10.60
CA GLY A 65 22.67 -5.88 -10.18
C GLY A 65 22.87 -5.92 -8.67
N TRP A 66 21.78 -5.87 -7.89
CA TRP A 66 21.86 -5.86 -6.43
C TRP A 66 22.43 -7.17 -5.87
N THR A 67 23.15 -7.08 -4.76
CA THR A 67 23.63 -8.27 -4.04
C THR A 67 22.48 -8.97 -3.30
N ALA A 68 22.70 -10.22 -2.89
CA ALA A 68 21.75 -10.96 -2.05
C ALA A 68 21.41 -10.20 -0.75
N GLU A 69 22.42 -9.58 -0.13
CA GLU A 69 22.23 -8.76 1.07
C GLU A 69 21.34 -7.53 0.80
N GLN A 70 21.58 -6.85 -0.33
CA GLN A 70 20.81 -5.69 -0.77
C GLN A 70 19.33 -6.04 -0.99
N VAL A 71 19.03 -7.10 -1.75
CA VAL A 71 17.63 -7.49 -1.98
C VAL A 71 16.93 -7.98 -0.72
N ASN A 72 17.64 -8.66 0.20
CA ASN A 72 17.07 -9.08 1.48
C ASN A 72 16.75 -7.88 2.38
N MET A 73 17.65 -6.90 2.44
CA MET A 73 17.43 -5.67 3.19
C MET A 73 16.27 -4.85 2.58
N ALA A 74 16.23 -4.71 1.26
CA ALA A 74 15.14 -4.02 0.57
C ALA A 74 13.79 -4.73 0.78
N GLU A 75 13.73 -6.07 0.75
CA GLU A 75 12.53 -6.84 1.04
C GLU A 75 12.01 -6.58 2.46
N LYS A 76 12.89 -6.63 3.47
CA LYS A 76 12.56 -6.32 4.88
C LYS A 76 11.87 -4.96 4.98
N TRP A 77 12.47 -3.93 4.38
CA TRP A 77 11.93 -2.57 4.46
C TRP A 77 10.68 -2.36 3.60
N TYR A 78 10.57 -3.06 2.47
CA TYR A 78 9.36 -3.05 1.64
C TYR A 78 8.16 -3.67 2.37
N LYS A 79 8.34 -4.82 3.04
CA LYS A 79 7.28 -5.42 3.88
C LYS A 79 6.81 -4.46 4.98
N ARG A 80 7.74 -3.74 5.63
CA ARG A 80 7.40 -2.71 6.63
C ARG A 80 6.67 -1.50 6.04
N PHE A 81 7.02 -1.09 4.83
CA PHE A 81 6.29 -0.05 4.10
C PHE A 81 4.83 -0.49 3.85
N LEU A 82 4.60 -1.72 3.36
CA LEU A 82 3.25 -2.26 3.19
C LEU A 82 2.47 -2.33 4.50
N PHE A 83 3.14 -2.71 5.60
CA PHE A 83 2.55 -2.72 6.94
C PHE A 83 2.04 -1.33 7.33
N LEU A 84 2.84 -0.28 7.11
CA LEU A 84 2.42 1.09 7.42
C LEU A 84 1.25 1.55 6.53
N CYS A 85 1.28 1.22 5.24
CA CYS A 85 0.18 1.51 4.32
C CYS A 85 -1.14 0.86 4.78
N LEU A 86 -1.08 -0.38 5.27
CA LEU A 86 -2.25 -1.11 5.78
C LEU A 86 -2.74 -0.54 7.11
N LYS A 87 -1.82 -0.26 8.05
CA LYS A 87 -2.16 0.20 9.41
C LYS A 87 -2.62 1.66 9.44
N TYR A 88 -2.10 2.49 8.56
CA TYR A 88 -2.33 3.94 8.55
C TYR A 88 -2.86 4.46 7.20
N PRO A 89 -4.03 3.97 6.73
CA PRO A 89 -4.54 4.27 5.38
C PRO A 89 -4.91 5.75 5.16
N SER A 90 -5.02 6.54 6.23
CA SER A 90 -5.31 7.98 6.17
C SER A 90 -4.07 8.87 6.22
N LYS A 91 -2.86 8.29 6.34
CA LYS A 91 -1.60 9.05 6.39
C LYS A 91 -0.86 8.93 5.05
N PRO A 92 -0.17 9.99 4.61
CA PRO A 92 0.73 9.88 3.47
C PRO A 92 1.97 9.08 3.87
N ILE A 93 1.97 7.78 3.55
CA ILE A 93 3.12 6.89 3.74
C ILE A 93 3.94 6.91 2.45
N VAL A 94 5.23 7.22 2.55
CA VAL A 94 6.12 7.35 1.39
C VAL A 94 7.37 6.47 1.53
N PRO A 95 7.79 5.80 0.46
CA PRO A 95 9.00 4.98 0.46
C PRO A 95 10.28 5.82 0.36
N SER A 96 11.41 5.25 0.77
CA SER A 96 12.73 5.71 0.32
C SER A 96 13.01 5.25 -1.11
N LYS A 97 14.03 5.79 -1.78
CA LYS A 97 14.43 5.36 -3.13
C LYS A 97 14.66 3.84 -3.25
N VAL A 98 15.27 3.20 -2.24
CA VAL A 98 15.49 1.74 -2.22
C VAL A 98 14.16 0.98 -2.17
N ILE A 99 13.26 1.41 -1.29
CA ILE A 99 11.95 0.76 -1.12
C ILE A 99 11.09 0.97 -2.38
N ASP A 100 11.13 2.17 -2.96
CA ASP A 100 10.39 2.52 -4.17
C ASP A 100 10.87 1.72 -5.38
N ALA A 101 12.18 1.57 -5.55
CA ALA A 101 12.76 0.70 -6.56
C ALA A 101 12.27 -0.75 -6.41
N PHE A 102 12.27 -1.31 -5.20
CA PHE A 102 11.76 -2.66 -4.97
C PHE A 102 10.26 -2.74 -5.31
N TRP A 103 9.49 -1.72 -4.91
CA TRP A 103 8.06 -1.63 -5.18
C TRP A 103 7.76 -1.57 -6.69
N HIS A 104 8.53 -0.82 -7.48
CA HIS A 104 8.38 -0.80 -8.94
C HIS A 104 8.55 -2.18 -9.55
N TYR A 105 9.58 -2.93 -9.16
CA TYR A 105 9.79 -4.28 -9.68
C TYR A 105 8.68 -5.24 -9.27
N HIS A 106 8.04 -5.03 -8.12
CA HIS A 106 6.84 -5.77 -7.76
C HIS A 106 5.64 -5.38 -8.66
N ILE A 107 5.43 -4.09 -8.90
CA ILE A 107 4.35 -3.58 -9.79
C ILE A 107 4.47 -4.13 -11.22
N LEU A 108 5.70 -4.29 -11.73
CA LEU A 108 5.95 -4.83 -13.07
C LEU A 108 5.40 -6.25 -13.26
N ASP A 109 5.36 -7.06 -12.19
CA ASP A 109 4.59 -8.32 -12.18
C ASP A 109 3.11 -8.01 -11.86
N THR A 110 2.43 -7.44 -12.87
CA THR A 110 1.11 -6.83 -12.68
C THR A 110 0.04 -7.77 -12.12
N MET A 111 0.07 -9.06 -12.49
CA MET A 111 -0.88 -10.06 -12.01
C MET A 111 -0.63 -10.38 -10.53
N LYS A 112 0.64 -10.67 -10.20
CA LYS A 112 1.04 -10.95 -8.82
C LYS A 112 0.79 -9.75 -7.91
N TYR A 113 1.16 -8.55 -8.35
CA TYR A 113 0.96 -7.33 -7.57
C TYR A 113 -0.52 -7.07 -7.29
N ALA A 114 -1.40 -7.30 -8.27
CA ALA A 114 -2.84 -7.16 -8.08
C ALA A 114 -3.40 -8.18 -7.07
N GLU A 115 -2.96 -9.44 -7.14
CA GLU A 115 -3.36 -10.50 -6.20
C GLU A 115 -2.85 -10.21 -4.78
N ASP A 116 -1.57 -9.87 -4.65
CA ASP A 116 -0.94 -9.54 -3.37
C ASP A 116 -1.64 -8.32 -2.73
N CYS A 117 -1.97 -7.29 -3.52
CA CYS A 117 -2.74 -6.15 -3.04
C CYS A 117 -4.14 -6.54 -2.56
N GLN A 118 -4.84 -7.39 -3.30
CA GLN A 118 -6.17 -7.88 -2.91
C GLN A 118 -6.11 -8.67 -1.60
N ASN A 119 -5.06 -9.48 -1.41
CA ASN A 119 -4.87 -10.29 -0.22
C ASN A 119 -4.50 -9.46 1.02
N ILE A 120 -3.68 -8.42 0.84
CA ILE A 120 -3.19 -7.58 1.95
C ILE A 120 -4.19 -6.49 2.32
N PHE A 121 -4.63 -5.71 1.33
CA PHE A 121 -5.41 -4.49 1.54
C PHE A 121 -6.90 -4.68 1.25
N GLY A 122 -7.27 -5.70 0.47
CA GLY A 122 -8.61 -5.84 -0.08
C GLY A 122 -8.89 -4.92 -1.27
N TYR A 123 -7.88 -4.17 -1.74
CA TYR A 123 -7.94 -3.25 -2.86
C TYR A 123 -6.55 -3.06 -3.49
N PHE A 124 -6.49 -2.53 -4.71
CA PHE A 124 -5.23 -2.24 -5.39
C PHE A 124 -4.53 -1.02 -4.78
N LEU A 125 -3.32 -1.20 -4.25
CA LEU A 125 -2.52 -0.08 -3.73
C LEU A 125 -1.90 0.68 -4.90
N HIS A 126 -2.44 1.86 -5.21
CA HIS A 126 -1.97 2.68 -6.32
C HIS A 126 -0.64 3.38 -6.00
N HIS A 127 0.28 3.35 -6.96
CA HIS A 127 1.51 4.15 -6.94
C HIS A 127 1.26 5.52 -7.56
N PHE A 128 1.82 6.58 -6.97
CA PHE A 128 1.76 7.94 -7.50
C PHE A 128 3.20 8.49 -7.63
N PRO A 129 3.84 8.35 -8.80
CA PRO A 129 5.28 8.62 -8.97
C PRO A 129 5.62 10.11 -8.97
N TYR A 130 4.62 11.00 -8.99
CA TYR A 130 4.83 12.43 -9.16
C TYR A 130 4.83 13.22 -7.84
N PHE A 131 4.74 12.53 -6.68
CA PHE A 131 4.68 13.22 -5.39
C PHE A 131 6.00 13.93 -5.09
N GLY A 132 5.94 15.25 -4.92
CA GLY A 132 7.10 16.10 -4.69
C GLY A 132 7.61 16.82 -5.95
N MET A 133 7.06 16.52 -7.13
CA MET A 133 7.50 17.10 -8.41
C MET A 133 6.66 18.29 -8.88
N ARG A 134 5.54 18.60 -8.21
CA ARG A 134 4.56 19.61 -8.67
C ARG A 134 4.78 21.00 -8.08
N GLY A 135 6.04 21.34 -7.79
CA GLY A 135 6.47 22.63 -7.22
C GLY A 135 6.87 22.55 -5.74
N ASP A 136 7.32 23.69 -5.20
CA ASP A 136 7.98 23.77 -3.89
C ASP A 136 7.12 23.28 -2.72
N GLU A 137 5.81 23.52 -2.77
CA GLU A 137 4.87 23.07 -1.73
C GLU A 137 4.71 21.55 -1.71
N ASP A 138 4.65 20.92 -2.89
CA ASP A 138 4.58 19.47 -3.04
C ASP A 138 5.89 18.83 -2.58
N ALA A 139 7.04 19.42 -2.92
CA ALA A 139 8.35 18.98 -2.46
C ALA A 139 8.50 19.07 -0.92
N LYS A 140 7.99 20.13 -0.30
CA LYS A 140 7.94 20.26 1.18
C LYS A 140 7.02 19.19 1.79
N SER A 141 5.88 18.93 1.15
CA SER A 141 4.92 17.91 1.60
C SER A 141 5.53 16.51 1.57
N LEU A 142 6.27 16.18 0.52
CA LEU A 142 7.01 14.92 0.42
C LEU A 142 8.03 14.78 1.55
N LYS A 143 8.83 15.81 1.82
CA LYS A 143 9.81 15.81 2.92
C LYS A 143 9.13 15.57 4.27
N ALA A 144 8.02 16.26 4.54
CA ALA A 144 7.26 16.08 5.77
C ALA A 144 6.67 14.65 5.88
N ALA A 145 6.13 14.11 4.78
CA ALA A 145 5.61 12.74 4.74
C ALA A 145 6.72 11.70 5.00
N PHE A 146 7.93 11.93 4.50
CA PHE A 146 9.07 11.04 4.71
C PHE A 146 9.55 11.04 6.16
N VAL A 147 9.62 12.21 6.80
CA VAL A 147 9.91 12.33 8.24
C VAL A 147 8.85 11.59 9.06
N ASN A 148 7.58 11.79 8.74
CA ASN A 148 6.47 11.11 9.41
C ASN A 148 6.54 9.58 9.23
N THR A 149 6.86 9.11 8.03
CA THR A 149 6.99 7.66 7.74
C THR A 149 8.12 7.04 8.55
N ASN A 150 9.29 7.70 8.64
CA ASN A 150 10.38 7.24 9.50
C ASN A 150 10.02 7.23 10.99
N GLY A 151 9.29 8.24 11.46
CA GLY A 151 8.78 8.27 12.84
C GLY A 151 7.83 7.10 13.14
N LEU A 152 6.99 6.72 12.18
CA LEU A 152 6.12 5.55 12.30
C LEU A 152 6.92 4.24 12.28
N LEU A 153 7.93 4.10 11.41
CA LEU A 153 8.80 2.92 11.43
C LEU A 153 9.50 2.74 12.77
N MET A 154 10.04 3.82 13.32
CA MET A 154 10.65 3.81 14.65
C MET A 154 9.65 3.40 15.73
N SER A 155 8.42 3.95 15.70
CA SER A 155 7.40 3.63 16.69
C SER A 155 6.89 2.18 16.58
N GLU A 156 6.86 1.59 15.39
CA GLU A 156 6.30 0.26 15.15
C GLU A 156 7.34 -0.86 15.30
N PHE A 157 8.59 -0.60 14.89
CA PHE A 157 9.64 -1.61 14.79
C PHE A 157 10.86 -1.31 15.66
N GLY A 158 10.97 -0.13 16.27
CA GLY A 158 12.17 0.28 17.00
C GLY A 158 13.40 0.51 16.12
N GLU A 159 13.19 0.60 14.80
CA GLU A 159 14.25 0.70 13.79
C GLU A 159 14.01 1.87 12.85
N SER A 160 15.08 2.39 12.26
CA SER A 160 15.06 3.50 11.30
C SER A 160 15.60 3.04 9.95
N MET A 161 15.12 3.65 8.85
CA MET A 161 15.65 3.39 7.51
C MET A 161 17.15 3.68 7.39
N SER A 162 17.78 4.34 8.37
CA SER A 162 19.23 4.53 8.43
C SER A 162 20.03 3.22 8.30
N GLU A 163 19.45 2.06 8.64
CA GLU A 163 20.07 0.75 8.38
C GLU A 163 20.39 0.52 6.90
N LEU A 164 19.62 1.12 5.98
CA LEU A 164 19.87 1.04 4.55
C LEU A 164 21.23 1.65 4.16
N LEU A 165 21.77 2.61 4.92
CA LEU A 165 23.07 3.24 4.60
C LEU A 165 24.23 2.25 4.65
N GLY A 166 24.14 1.23 5.51
CA GLY A 166 25.19 0.22 5.62
C GLY A 166 25.26 -0.71 4.41
N VAL A 167 24.12 -0.89 3.72
CA VAL A 167 23.95 -1.88 2.63
C VAL A 167 23.90 -1.20 1.25
N PHE A 168 23.45 0.06 1.20
CA PHE A 168 23.34 0.89 0.01
C PHE A 168 24.12 2.21 0.19
N PRO A 169 25.46 2.17 0.27
CA PRO A 169 26.27 3.35 0.55
C PRO A 169 26.21 4.42 -0.56
N SER A 170 25.85 4.02 -1.77
CA SER A 170 25.74 4.88 -2.95
C SER A 170 24.34 5.48 -3.17
N ILE A 171 23.34 5.12 -2.36
CA ILE A 171 21.97 5.62 -2.51
C ILE A 171 21.67 6.63 -1.40
N SER A 172 21.23 7.83 -1.79
CA SER A 172 20.71 8.83 -0.86
C SER A 172 19.44 8.30 -0.19
N ILE A 173 19.39 8.24 1.14
CA ILE A 173 18.14 7.97 1.88
C ILE A 173 17.31 9.25 1.90
N GLU A 174 16.66 9.49 0.78
CA GLU A 174 15.66 10.53 0.62
C GLU A 174 14.36 9.89 0.18
N ALA A 175 13.28 10.65 0.32
CA ALA A 175 12.00 10.28 -0.26
C ALA A 175 12.16 10.07 -1.77
N SER A 176 11.52 9.03 -2.32
CA SER A 176 11.49 8.86 -3.77
C SER A 176 10.51 9.86 -4.38
N ALA A 177 11.05 10.93 -4.98
CA ALA A 177 10.29 11.86 -5.82
C ALA A 177 10.44 11.54 -7.32
N ASP A 178 11.47 10.76 -7.67
CA ASP A 178 11.93 10.54 -9.02
C ASP A 178 12.11 9.03 -9.19
N CYS A 179 11.23 8.41 -9.99
CA CYS A 179 11.41 7.03 -10.38
C CYS A 179 12.60 6.96 -11.34
N ASP A 180 13.71 6.37 -10.87
CA ASP A 180 14.96 6.15 -11.61
C ASP A 180 14.82 6.27 -13.13
N ASN A 181 15.42 7.32 -13.73
CA ASN A 181 15.63 7.52 -15.17
C ASN A 181 14.98 6.45 -16.07
N ALA A 182 13.64 6.47 -16.18
CA ALA A 182 12.99 5.80 -17.28
C ALA A 182 13.62 6.41 -18.54
N PRO A 183 14.04 5.61 -19.54
CA PRO A 183 14.55 6.18 -20.77
C PRO A 183 13.50 7.18 -21.23
N GLN A 184 13.90 8.46 -21.31
CA GLN A 184 13.04 9.47 -21.91
C GLN A 184 12.58 8.87 -23.21
N CYS A 185 11.26 8.66 -23.37
CA CYS A 185 10.70 8.40 -24.67
C CYS A 185 11.05 9.61 -25.53
N ALA A 186 12.21 9.54 -26.16
CA ALA A 186 12.65 10.48 -27.16
C ALA A 186 11.66 10.37 -28.30
N GLY A 187 10.95 11.48 -28.54
CA GLY A 187 10.06 11.78 -29.66
C GLY A 187 9.78 10.65 -30.65
N GLY A 188 8.60 10.06 -30.54
CA GLY A 188 8.00 9.23 -31.58
C GLY A 188 6.52 9.08 -31.27
N GLY A 189 5.67 9.81 -32.00
CA GLY A 189 4.29 10.06 -31.61
C GLY A 189 3.45 8.81 -31.38
N CYS A 190 2.82 8.72 -30.20
CA CYS A 190 1.66 7.88 -29.99
C CYS A 190 0.41 8.74 -30.19
N GLY A 191 -0.40 8.35 -31.16
CA GLY A 191 -1.65 9.01 -31.51
C GLY A 191 -2.65 9.00 -30.36
N ASP A 192 -3.40 10.10 -30.29
CA ASP A 192 -4.56 10.34 -29.45
C ASP A 192 -5.49 9.10 -29.38
N CYS A 193 -5.61 8.52 -28.18
CA CYS A 193 -6.48 7.38 -27.91
C CYS A 193 -7.73 7.78 -27.09
N THR A 194 -8.20 9.02 -27.21
CA THR A 194 -9.42 9.47 -26.49
C THR A 194 -10.75 9.07 -27.12
N THR A 195 -10.78 8.27 -28.19
CA THR A 195 -12.05 7.81 -28.78
C THR A 195 -12.13 6.30 -28.97
N ASN A 196 -12.60 5.58 -27.94
CA ASN A 196 -13.57 4.47 -28.03
C ASN A 196 -13.56 3.59 -26.77
N ILE A 197 -14.10 4.10 -25.66
CA ILE A 197 -14.57 3.26 -24.55
C ILE A 197 -15.92 2.67 -24.96
N SER A 198 -15.90 1.66 -25.83
CA SER A 198 -16.96 0.65 -25.85
C SER A 198 -16.48 -0.58 -26.61
N LYS A 199 -16.57 -1.74 -25.94
CA LYS A 199 -16.33 -3.12 -26.43
C LYS A 199 -14.88 -3.59 -26.38
N MET A 200 -14.43 -4.00 -25.19
CA MET A 200 -13.44 -5.07 -25.08
C MET A 200 -14.09 -6.30 -24.44
N ASP A 201 -14.22 -7.31 -25.29
CA ASP A 201 -14.69 -8.67 -25.04
C ASP A 201 -13.66 -9.44 -24.20
N ARG A 202 -14.11 -10.07 -23.09
CA ARG A 202 -13.27 -10.75 -22.09
C ARG A 202 -13.02 -12.23 -22.40
N SER A 203 -13.00 -12.63 -23.66
CA SER A 203 -13.00 -14.05 -24.05
C SER A 203 -11.73 -14.56 -24.76
N ARG A 204 -10.53 -14.13 -24.34
CA ARG A 204 -9.28 -14.77 -24.80
C ARG A 204 -8.28 -15.09 -23.69
N PRO A 205 -7.68 -16.29 -23.70
CA PRO A 205 -6.67 -16.69 -22.73
C PRO A 205 -5.32 -16.06 -23.08
N VAL A 206 -4.60 -15.55 -22.06
CA VAL A 206 -3.20 -15.17 -22.20
C VAL A 206 -2.37 -16.37 -21.74
N PHE A 207 -1.84 -17.13 -22.70
CA PHE A 207 -0.78 -18.10 -22.47
C PHE A 207 0.56 -17.39 -22.29
N LEU A 208 1.43 -17.95 -21.46
CA LEU A 208 2.88 -17.93 -21.67
C LEU A 208 3.45 -19.30 -21.25
N HIS A 209 4.24 -19.88 -22.15
CA HIS A 209 5.17 -20.99 -21.91
C HIS A 209 6.36 -20.52 -21.07
#